data_AF-A0A218PBC2-F1
#
_entry.id   AF-A0A218PBC2-F1
#
_cell.length_a   1.000
_cell.length_b   1.000
_cell.length_c   1.000
_cell.angle_alpha   90.00
_cell.angle_beta   90.00
_cell.angle_gamma   90.00
#
_symmetry.space_group_name_H-M   'P 1'
#
loop_
_entity.id
_entity.type
_entity.pdbx_description
1 polymer ?
#
loop_
_entity_poly.entity_id
_entity_poly.type
_entity_poly.pdbx_seq_one_letter_code
_entity_poly.pdbx_strand_id
1 'polypeptide(L)'
;MRPKTLIVSFFLLLALFFYGIALMSLAEEYTFTGYLIVGSLHLLFATGIWKGWDAPVDLSAYIALLDLLFGLLWIMIGLSIPAITLTLLSALILFVLMDEEVRTELKME
;
A
#
# COMPACT_ATOMS: atom_id res chain seq x y z
N MET A 1 17.52 1.16 -9.10
CA MET A 1 16.68 2.01 -8.21
C MET A 1 16.93 1.54 -6.79
N ARG A 2 17.10 2.44 -5.81
CA ARG A 2 17.27 2.00 -4.42
C ARG A 2 15.96 1.40 -3.90
N PRO A 3 15.98 0.30 -3.13
CA PRO A 3 14.78 -0.36 -2.59
C PRO A 3 13.80 0.62 -1.92
N LYS A 4 14.36 1.60 -1.18
CA LYS A 4 13.62 2.69 -0.54
C LYS A 4 12.70 3.45 -1.50
N THR A 5 13.21 3.88 -2.66
CA THR A 5 12.40 4.63 -3.64
C THR A 5 11.26 3.78 -4.18
N LEU A 6 11.50 2.50 -4.45
CA LEU A 6 10.48 1.60 -4.99
C LEU A 6 9.35 1.38 -3.96
N ILE A 7 9.70 1.09 -2.71
CA ILE A 7 8.73 0.85 -1.63
C ILE A 7 7.94 2.10 -1.30
N VAL A 8 8.59 3.26 -1.19
CA VAL A 8 7.89 4.52 -0.95
C VAL A 8 6.97 4.86 -2.13
N SER A 9 7.40 4.63 -3.37
CA SER A 9 6.56 4.87 -4.55
C SER A 9 5.33 3.95 -4.56
N PHE A 10 5.47 2.69 -4.17
CA PHE A 10 4.35 1.76 -4.02
C PHE A 10 3.29 2.32 -3.04
N PHE A 11 3.70 2.67 -1.82
CA PHE A 11 2.76 3.18 -0.82
C PHE A 11 2.15 4.53 -1.22
N LEU A 12 2.91 5.40 -1.89
CA LEU A 12 2.38 6.66 -2.44
C LEU A 12 1.35 6.42 -3.56
N LEU A 13 1.62 5.49 -4.47
CA LEU A 13 0.68 5.15 -5.55
C LEU A 13 -0.62 4.58 -4.99
N LEU A 14 -0.54 3.72 -3.97
CA LEU A 14 -1.74 3.22 -3.29
C LEU A 14 -2.51 4.32 -2.56
N ALA A 15 -1.81 5.22 -1.86
CA ALA A 15 -2.47 6.36 -1.22
C ALA A 15 -3.24 7.22 -2.23
N LEU A 16 -2.60 7.56 -3.36
CA LEU A 16 -3.22 8.33 -4.44
C LEU A 16 -4.39 7.57 -5.08
N PHE A 17 -4.24 6.27 -5.28
CA PHE A 17 -5.30 5.42 -5.82
C PHE A 17 -6.53 5.42 -4.92
N PHE A 18 -6.38 5.18 -3.62
CA PHE A 18 -7.51 5.18 -2.68
C PHE A 18 -8.11 6.57 -2.48
N TYR A 19 -7.31 7.64 -2.47
CA TYR A 19 -7.85 8.99 -2.49
C TYR A 19 -8.62 9.29 -3.78
N GLY A 20 -8.17 8.80 -4.92
CA GLY A 20 -8.90 8.90 -6.18
C GLY A 20 -10.28 8.26 -6.08
N ILE A 21 -10.37 7.04 -5.52
CA ILE A 21 -11.65 6.38 -5.29
C ILE A 21 -12.50 7.16 -4.29
N ALA A 22 -11.92 7.62 -3.18
CA ALA A 22 -12.64 8.42 -2.19
C ALA A 22 -13.26 9.66 -2.86
N LEU A 23 -12.51 10.42 -3.65
CA LEU A 23 -13.01 11.58 -4.39
C LEU A 23 -14.15 11.24 -5.37
N MET A 24 -14.14 10.05 -5.96
CA MET A 24 -15.23 9.57 -6.81
C MET A 24 -16.48 9.15 -6.01
N SER A 25 -16.32 8.86 -4.72
CA SER A 25 -17.37 8.37 -3.81
C SER A 25 -17.93 9.45 -2.87
N LEU A 26 -17.78 10.74 -3.18
CA LEU A 26 -18.24 11.85 -2.33
C LEU A 26 -19.74 11.79 -1.95
N ALA A 27 -20.57 11.15 -2.78
CA ALA A 27 -22.00 10.99 -2.51
C ALA A 27 -22.32 9.85 -1.52
N GLU A 28 -21.35 8.99 -1.20
CA GLU A 28 -21.49 7.83 -0.33
C GLU A 28 -20.57 7.97 0.89
N GLU A 29 -21.08 8.56 1.96
CA GLU A 29 -20.29 8.96 3.14
C GLU A 29 -19.43 7.83 3.73
N TYR A 30 -19.98 6.61 3.85
CA TYR A 30 -19.25 5.46 4.36
C TYR A 30 -18.12 5.00 3.41
N THR A 31 -18.41 4.96 2.11
CA THR A 31 -17.45 4.58 1.06
C THR A 31 -16.32 5.61 0.99
N PHE A 32 -16.67 6.90 0.98
CA PHE A 32 -15.73 8.02 1.02
C PHE A 32 -14.79 7.92 2.22
N THR A 33 -15.36 7.81 3.43
CA THR A 33 -14.58 7.80 4.67
C THR A 33 -13.69 6.57 4.75
N GLY A 34 -14.18 5.40 4.34
CA GLY A 34 -13.40 4.18 4.29
C GLY A 34 -12.15 4.33 3.41
N TYR A 35 -12.30 4.78 2.17
CA TYR A 35 -11.18 4.96 1.27
C TYR A 35 -10.24 6.10 1.67
N LEU A 36 -10.75 7.15 2.30
CA LEU A 36 -9.94 8.23 2.87
C LEU A 36 -9.01 7.71 3.99
N ILE A 37 -9.53 6.86 4.88
CA ILE A 37 -8.74 6.23 5.95
C ILE A 37 -7.66 5.32 5.35
N VAL A 38 -8.03 4.46 4.39
CA VAL A 38 -7.07 3.55 3.75
C VAL A 38 -5.97 4.33 3.02
N GLY A 39 -6.32 5.37 2.26
CA GLY A 39 -5.33 6.22 1.59
C GLY A 39 -4.39 6.94 2.57
N SER A 40 -4.93 7.42 3.70
CA SER A 40 -4.15 8.07 4.76
C SER A 40 -3.17 7.10 5.43
N LEU A 41 -3.60 5.86 5.65
CA LEU A 41 -2.74 4.81 6.19
C LEU A 41 -1.56 4.55 5.25
N HIS A 42 -1.80 4.38 3.95
CA HIS A 42 -0.72 4.19 2.97
C HIS A 42 0.24 5.39 2.92
N LEU A 43 -0.28 6.61 3.02
CA LEU A 43 0.55 7.81 3.09
C LEU A 43 1.42 7.84 4.37
N LEU A 44 0.88 7.38 5.50
CA LEU A 44 1.64 7.23 6.75
C LEU A 44 2.77 6.20 6.57
N PHE A 45 2.52 5.07 5.92
CA PHE A 45 3.56 4.09 5.62
C PHE A 45 4.63 4.65 4.67
N ALA A 46 4.23 5.34 3.59
CA ALA A 46 5.16 5.98 2.68
C ALA A 46 6.07 6.98 3.41
N THR A 47 5.50 7.84 4.25
CA THR A 47 6.25 8.86 5.00
C THR A 47 7.12 8.24 6.10
N GLY A 48 6.63 7.21 6.79
CA GLY A 48 7.37 6.48 7.81
C GLY A 48 8.58 5.75 7.26
N ILE A 49 8.41 5.04 6.14
CA ILE A 49 9.50 4.33 5.43
C ILE A 49 10.49 5.34 4.85
N TRP A 50 10.02 6.46 4.29
CA TRP A 50 10.90 7.51 3.81
C TRP A 50 11.81 8.08 4.91
N LYS A 51 11.29 8.18 6.14
CA LYS A 51 12.03 8.67 7.32
C LYS A 51 12.81 7.58 8.07
N GLY A 52 12.75 6.33 7.65
CA GLY A 52 13.43 5.21 8.29
C GLY A 52 12.87 4.85 9.68
N TRP A 53 11.57 5.07 9.91
CA TRP A 53 10.95 4.69 11.19
C TRP A 53 10.76 3.18 11.30
N ASP A 54 11.16 2.60 12.43
CA ASP A 54 11.13 1.15 12.66
C ASP A 54 9.75 0.55 12.47
N ALA A 55 8.72 1.10 13.15
CA ALA A 55 7.39 0.51 13.14
C ALA A 55 6.74 0.47 11.74
N PRO A 56 6.71 1.56 10.94
CA PRO A 56 6.24 1.50 9.55
C PRO A 56 7.01 0.51 8.67
N VAL A 57 8.32 0.37 8.85
CA VAL A 57 9.14 -0.58 8.08
C VAL A 57 8.84 -2.03 8.47
N ASP A 58 8.71 -2.31 9.76
CA ASP A 58 8.43 -3.67 10.24
C ASP A 58 7.00 -4.10 9.90
N LEU A 59 6.06 -3.16 9.92
CA LEU A 59 4.65 -3.42 9.62
C LEU A 59 4.34 -3.43 8.11
N SER A 60 5.22 -2.90 7.26
CA SER A 60 4.90 -2.71 5.83
C SER A 60 4.64 -4.02 5.10
N ALA A 61 5.34 -5.11 5.44
CA ALA A 61 5.11 -6.43 4.86
C ALA A 61 3.70 -6.95 5.18
N TYR A 62 3.21 -6.70 6.40
CA TYR A 62 1.86 -7.10 6.79
C TYR A 62 0.79 -6.26 6.08
N ILE A 63 1.03 -4.97 5.87
CA ILE A 63 0.13 -4.12 5.09
C ILE A 63 0.10 -4.58 3.63
N ALA A 64 1.25 -4.83 3.00
CA ALA A 64 1.29 -5.34 1.63
C ALA A 64 0.60 -6.70 1.49
N LEU A 65 0.71 -7.58 2.49
CA LEU A 65 -0.05 -8.83 2.53
C LEU A 65 -1.56 -8.58 2.64
N LEU A 66 -1.98 -7.62 3.47
CA LEU A 66 -3.38 -7.25 3.60
C LEU A 66 -3.94 -6.70 2.28
N ASP A 67 -3.18 -5.85 1.58
CA ASP A 67 -3.56 -5.34 0.26
C ASP A 67 -3.66 -6.44 -0.79
N LEU A 68 -2.75 -7.42 -0.75
CA LEU A 68 -2.82 -8.60 -1.61
C LEU A 68 -4.11 -9.39 -1.34
N LEU A 69 -4.43 -9.66 -0.08
CA LEU A 69 -5.64 -10.37 0.30
C LEU A 69 -6.90 -9.61 -0.12
N PHE A 70 -6.93 -8.29 0.07
CA PHE A 70 -8.05 -7.46 -0.39
C PHE A 70 -8.17 -7.44 -1.91
N GLY A 71 -7.06 -7.35 -2.64
CA GLY A 71 -7.04 -7.46 -4.10
C GLY A 71 -7.65 -8.78 -4.58
N LEU A 72 -7.26 -9.90 -3.96
CA LEU A 72 -7.80 -11.23 -4.26
C LEU A 72 -9.30 -11.32 -3.93
N LEU A 73 -9.72 -10.83 -2.76
CA LEU A 73 -11.14 -10.79 -2.38
C LEU A 73 -11.95 -9.94 -3.36
N TRP A 74 -11.41 -8.81 -3.82
CA TRP A 74 -12.06 -7.96 -4.80
C TRP A 74 -12.20 -8.69 -6.14
N ILE A 75 -11.16 -9.39 -6.61
CA ILE A 75 -11.24 -10.23 -7.82
C ILE A 75 -12.35 -11.28 -7.70
N MET A 76 -12.53 -11.89 -6.53
CA MET A 76 -13.59 -12.89 -6.28
C MET A 76 -15.00 -12.30 -6.36
N ILE A 77 -15.19 -11.04 -5.97
CA ILE A 77 -16.49 -10.35 -6.04
C ILE A 77 -16.75 -9.83 -7.46
N GLY A 78 -15.71 -9.42 -8.17
CA GLY A 78 -15.81 -8.99 -9.56
C GLY A 78 -14.45 -8.70 -10.18
N LEU A 79 -14.22 -9.25 -11.38
CA LEU A 79 -12.98 -9.01 -12.10
C LEU A 79 -12.95 -7.57 -12.61
N SER A 80 -12.01 -6.78 -12.09
CA SER A 80 -11.78 -5.41 -12.53
C SER A 80 -10.29 -5.13 -12.64
N ILE A 81 -9.91 -4.24 -13.56
CA ILE A 81 -8.51 -3.82 -13.74
C ILE A 81 -7.90 -3.34 -12.41
N PRO A 82 -8.58 -2.52 -11.58
CA PRO A 82 -8.01 -2.07 -10.31
C PRO A 82 -7.70 -3.20 -9.34
N ALA A 83 -8.57 -4.21 -9.25
CA ALA A 83 -8.37 -5.36 -8.37
C ALA A 83 -7.14 -6.20 -8.78
N ILE A 84 -6.97 -6.43 -10.09
CA ILE A 84 -5.79 -7.12 -10.64
C ILE A 84 -4.52 -6.31 -10.37
N THR A 85 -4.54 -5.00 -10.63
CA THR A 85 -3.41 -4.11 -10.41
C THR A 85 -3.00 -4.07 -8.93
N LEU A 86 -3.96 -3.91 -8.02
CA LEU A 86 -3.71 -3.94 -6.57
C LEU A 86 -3.06 -5.27 -6.16
N THR A 87 -3.62 -6.39 -6.61
CA THR A 87 -3.11 -7.74 -6.30
C THR A 87 -1.66 -7.90 -6.77
N LEU A 88 -1.36 -7.56 -8.03
CA LEU A 88 -0.03 -7.72 -8.61
C LEU A 88 1.01 -6.80 -7.95
N LEU A 89 0.68 -5.53 -7.76
CA LEU A 89 1.60 -4.58 -7.11
C LEU A 89 1.88 -5.00 -5.67
N SER A 90 0.84 -5.46 -4.95
CA SER A 90 0.97 -5.92 -3.57
C SER A 90 1.82 -7.19 -3.48
N ALA A 91 1.66 -8.14 -4.42
CA ALA A 91 2.50 -9.33 -4.48
C ALA A 91 3.98 -8.98 -4.74
N LEU A 92 4.25 -8.08 -5.70
CA LEU A 92 5.59 -7.66 -6.04
C LEU A 92 6.28 -6.95 -4.88
N ILE A 93 5.58 -6.03 -4.21
CA ILE A 93 6.19 -5.33 -3.08
C ILE A 93 6.37 -6.24 -1.87
N LEU A 94 5.41 -7.15 -1.64
CA LEU A 94 5.51 -8.11 -0.56
C LEU A 94 6.75 -8.99 -0.72
N PHE A 95 7.02 -9.44 -1.96
CA PHE A 95 8.23 -10.20 -2.26
C PHE A 95 9.50 -9.43 -1.89
N VAL A 96 9.56 -8.14 -2.20
CA VAL A 96 10.70 -7.27 -1.83
C VAL A 96 10.78 -7.07 -0.30
N LEU A 97 9.64 -6.88 0.37
CA LEU A 97 9.56 -6.63 1.81
C LEU A 97 9.78 -7.88 2.67
N MET A 98 9.67 -9.08 2.10
CA MET A 98 10.01 -10.32 2.79
C MET A 98 11.51 -10.47 3.02
N ASP A 99 12.34 -9.75 2.26
CA ASP A 99 13.78 -9.69 2.47
C ASP A 99 14.10 -8.85 3.73
N GLU A 100 14.74 -9.47 4.70
CA GLU A 100 15.15 -8.82 5.95
C GLU A 100 16.30 -7.83 5.75
N GLU A 101 17.19 -8.06 4.78
CA GLU A 101 18.26 -7.13 4.46
C GLU A 101 17.68 -5.82 3.91
N VAL A 102 16.68 -5.92 3.02
CA VAL A 102 15.96 -4.75 2.50
C VAL A 102 15.31 -3.97 3.64
N ARG A 103 14.59 -4.63 4.55
CA ARG A 103 13.95 -3.94 5.68
C ARG A 103 14.97 -3.30 6.63
N THR A 104 16.14 -3.92 6.80
CA THR A 104 17.23 -3.35 7.60
C THR A 104 17.83 -2.12 6.91
N GLU A 105 18.05 -2.16 5.60
CA GLU A 105 18.52 -1.02 4.80
C GLU A 105 17.60 0.20 4.93
N LEU A 106 16.27 -0.02 4.90
CA LEU A 106 15.27 1.05 5.01
C LEU A 106 15.32 1.81 6.34
N LYS A 107 15.83 1.20 7.41
CA LYS A 107 15.96 1.83 8.74
C LYS A 107 17.25 2.65 8.85
N MET A 108 18.24 2.40 8.00
CA MET A 108 19.55 3.03 8.04
C MET A 108 19.68 4.22 7.07
N GLU A 109 18.93 4.21 5.97
CA GLU A 109 18.83 5.32 5.00
C GLU A 109 17.74 6.34 5.35
#